data_AF-A0A917NEA8-F1
#
_entry.id   AF-A0A917NEA8-F1
#
_cell.length_a   1.000
_cell.length_b   1.000
_cell.length_c   1.000
_cell.angle_alpha   90.00
_cell.angle_beta   90.00
_cell.angle_gamma   90.00
#
_symmetry.space_group_name_H-M   'P 1'
#
loop_
_entity.id
_entity.type
_entity.pdbx_description
1 polymer ?
#
loop_
_entity_poly.entity_id
_entity_poly.type
_entity_poly.pdbx_seq_one_letter_code
_entity_poly.pdbx_strand_id
1 'polypeptide(L)'
;MIENERTPDLRRCERIAWPKPIIDNHNNGILKIWKNKRKGETRILLWFEEAEYLVVLSERKSYTLFWTAYPVTRGHSKRKLQKEYESYNSGESR
;
A
#
# COMPACT_ATOMS: atom_id res chain seq x y z
N MET A 1 -14.12 -5.08 23.37
CA MET A 1 -14.03 -5.95 22.18
C MET A 1 -13.33 -7.23 22.63
N ILE A 2 -14.01 -8.36 22.55
CA ILE A 2 -13.45 -9.67 22.93
C ILE A 2 -12.72 -10.23 21.70
N GLU A 3 -11.47 -10.68 21.84
CA GLU A 3 -10.65 -11.15 20.69
C GLU A 3 -11.34 -12.29 19.91
N ASN A 4 -12.07 -13.17 20.61
CA ASN A 4 -12.75 -14.33 20.05
C ASN A 4 -13.91 -14.00 19.08
N GLU A 5 -14.34 -12.74 18.98
CA GLU A 5 -15.45 -12.33 18.10
C GLU A 5 -14.95 -11.78 16.75
N ARG A 6 -13.63 -11.75 16.51
CA ARG A 6 -13.06 -11.24 15.27
C ARG A 6 -13.18 -12.25 14.13
N THR A 7 -13.85 -11.87 13.05
CA THR A 7 -13.89 -12.66 11.82
C THR A 7 -12.65 -12.37 10.96
N PRO A 8 -11.90 -13.39 10.50
CA PRO A 8 -10.76 -13.19 9.62
C PRO A 8 -11.17 -12.66 8.24
N ASP A 9 -10.36 -11.77 7.68
CA ASP A 9 -10.49 -11.33 6.29
C ASP A 9 -9.84 -12.36 5.36
N LEU A 10 -10.65 -13.28 4.84
CA LEU A 10 -10.18 -14.38 3.98
C LEU A 10 -9.45 -13.86 2.72
N ARG A 11 -9.89 -12.75 2.14
CA ARG A 11 -9.26 -12.18 0.94
C ARG A 11 -7.87 -11.62 1.19
N ARG A 12 -7.62 -11.19 2.42
CA ARG A 12 -6.29 -10.80 2.89
C ARG A 12 -5.43 -12.02 3.16
N CYS A 13 -5.99 -13.05 3.80
CA CYS A 13 -5.29 -14.31 4.09
C CYS A 13 -4.84 -15.05 2.82
N GLU A 14 -5.68 -15.11 1.79
CA GLU A 14 -5.36 -15.69 0.46
C GLU A 14 -4.08 -15.09 -0.16
N ARG A 15 -3.77 -13.84 0.18
CA ARG A 15 -2.70 -13.04 -0.43
C ARG A 15 -1.56 -12.75 0.54
N ILE A 16 -1.41 -13.53 1.61
CA ILE A 16 -0.38 -13.29 2.63
C ILE A 16 1.05 -13.33 2.07
N ALA A 17 1.27 -14.13 1.02
CA ALA A 17 2.57 -14.27 0.37
C ALA A 17 2.87 -13.18 -0.67
N TRP A 18 1.88 -12.35 -1.05
CA TRP A 18 2.00 -11.38 -2.13
C TRP A 18 2.87 -10.14 -1.83
N PRO A 19 3.02 -9.67 -0.57
CA PRO A 19 3.86 -8.50 -0.31
C PRO A 19 5.31 -8.66 -0.76
N LYS A 20 5.92 -9.83 -0.52
CA LYS A 20 7.32 -10.08 -0.90
C LYS A 20 7.59 -9.91 -2.39
N PRO A 21 6.92 -10.62 -3.32
CA PRO A 21 7.18 -10.46 -4.74
C PRO A 21 6.86 -9.03 -5.24
N ILE A 22 5.88 -8.33 -4.66
CA ILE A 22 5.60 -6.93 -5.01
C ILE A 22 6.75 -6.01 -4.62
N ILE A 23 7.33 -6.19 -3.44
CA ILE A 23 8.48 -5.41 -2.98
C ILE A 23 9.73 -5.74 -3.81
N ASP A 24 9.99 -7.02 -4.05
CA ASP A 24 11.17 -7.48 -4.79
C ASP A 24 11.14 -6.99 -6.26
N ASN A 25 9.94 -6.89 -6.86
CA ASN A 25 9.75 -6.46 -8.26
C ASN A 25 9.30 -4.99 -8.38
N HIS A 26 9.63 -4.13 -7.41
CA HIS A 26 9.13 -2.74 -7.38
C HIS A 26 9.55 -1.89 -8.59
N ASN A 27 10.59 -2.29 -9.32
CA ASN A 27 11.17 -1.58 -10.46
C ASN A 27 10.56 -1.96 -11.82
N ASN A 28 9.62 -2.91 -11.89
CA ASN A 28 9.03 -3.40 -13.15
C ASN A 28 8.08 -2.41 -13.86
N GLY A 29 7.92 -1.18 -13.35
CA GLY A 29 7.10 -0.12 -13.97
C GLY A 29 5.58 -0.30 -13.86
N ILE A 30 5.10 -1.52 -13.56
CA ILE A 30 3.68 -1.84 -13.37
C ILE A 30 3.09 -1.33 -12.05
N LEU A 31 3.96 -1.00 -11.08
CA LEU A 31 3.53 -0.53 -9.77
C LEU A 31 3.48 1.00 -9.76
N LYS A 32 2.38 1.52 -9.22
CA LYS A 32 2.29 2.94 -8.85
C LYS A 32 2.93 3.10 -7.47
N ILE A 33 4.04 3.85 -7.41
CA ILE A 33 4.81 4.04 -6.18
C ILE A 33 4.87 5.52 -5.82
N TRP A 34 4.48 5.86 -4.60
CA TRP A 34 4.56 7.24 -4.09
C TRP A 34 4.80 7.28 -2.59
N LYS A 35 5.22 8.45 -2.10
CA LYS A 35 5.39 8.72 -0.66
C LYS A 35 4.18 9.50 -0.13
N ASN A 36 3.69 9.12 1.03
CA ASN A 36 2.65 9.84 1.76
C ASN A 36 3.16 10.16 3.18
N LYS A 37 3.17 11.45 3.55
CA LYS A 37 3.52 11.91 4.91
C LYS A 37 2.25 12.01 5.74
N ARG A 38 2.16 11.25 6.84
CA ARG A 38 1.05 11.33 7.80
C ARG A 38 1.59 11.37 9.22
N LYS A 39 1.14 12.37 10.00
CA LYS A 39 1.48 12.51 11.42
C LYS A 39 2.99 12.38 11.72
N GLY A 40 3.83 12.96 10.86
CA GLY A 40 5.30 12.93 10.99
C GLY A 40 5.98 11.65 10.49
N GLU A 41 5.22 10.64 10.05
CA GLU A 41 5.77 9.43 9.45
C GLU A 41 5.62 9.44 7.93
N THR A 42 6.68 9.06 7.22
CA THR A 42 6.64 8.86 5.77
C THR A 42 6.32 7.40 5.46
N ARG A 43 5.28 7.19 4.66
CA ARG A 43 4.88 5.88 4.16
C ARG A 43 5.17 5.80 2.67
N ILE A 44 5.70 4.67 2.23
CA ILE A 44 5.89 4.35 0.82
C ILE A 44 4.77 3.40 0.43
N LEU A 45 3.95 3.81 -0.52
CA LEU A 45 2.83 3.01 -1.02
C LEU A 45 3.26 2.39 -2.35
N LEU A 46 3.09 1.08 -2.47
CA LEU A 46 3.30 0.32 -3.69
C LEU A 46 1.94 -0.27 -4.08
N TRP A 47 1.30 0.33 -5.08
CA TRP A 47 -0.02 -0.09 -5.52
C TRP A 47 0.08 -0.87 -6.82
N PHE A 48 -0.31 -2.14 -6.77
CA PHE A 48 -0.53 -2.97 -7.94
C PHE A 48 -2.01 -2.86 -8.32
N GLU A 49 -2.31 -1.91 -9.20
CA GLU A 49 -3.69 -1.58 -9.56
C GLU A 49 -4.43 -2.74 -10.21
N GLU A 50 -3.80 -3.41 -11.18
CA GLU A 50 -4.38 -4.55 -11.90
C GLU A 50 -4.77 -5.70 -10.96
N ALA A 51 -3.92 -5.96 -9.96
CA ALA A 51 -4.15 -7.00 -8.97
C ALA A 51 -4.99 -6.53 -7.76
N GLU A 52 -5.47 -5.28 -7.78
CA GLU A 52 -6.19 -4.63 -6.69
C GLU A 52 -5.50 -4.79 -5.33
N TYR A 53 -4.17 -4.62 -5.26
CA TYR A 53 -3.42 -4.91 -4.05
C TYR A 53 -2.46 -3.78 -3.69
N LEU A 54 -2.49 -3.36 -2.42
CA LEU A 54 -1.64 -2.30 -1.91
C LEU A 54 -0.68 -2.86 -0.87
N VAL A 55 0.59 -2.55 -1.03
CA VAL A 55 1.63 -2.74 -0.02
C VAL A 55 2.02 -1.37 0.53
N VAL A 56 2.12 -1.27 1.85
CA VAL A 56 2.52 -0.06 2.55
C VAL A 56 3.75 -0.35 3.38
N LEU A 57 4.78 0.45 3.15
CA LEU A 57 6.02 0.43 3.90
C LEU A 57 6.15 1.71 4.72
N SER A 58 6.82 1.61 5.87
CA SER A 58 7.26 2.76 6.65
C SER A 58 8.69 3.11 6.28
N GLU A 59 8.94 4.35 5.88
CA GLU A 59 10.29 4.87 5.77
C GLU A 59 10.77 5.30 7.17
N ARG A 60 11.89 4.73 7.61
CA ARG A 60 12.62 5.14 8.82
C ARG A 60 13.99 5.71 8.39
N LYS A 61 14.76 6.23 9.35
CA LYS A 61 16.04 6.90 9.05
C LYS A 61 17.07 5.98 8.36
N SER A 62 17.12 4.71 8.72
CA SER A 62 18.15 3.77 8.26
C SER A 62 17.60 2.53 7.56
N TYR A 63 16.28 2.32 7.55
CA TYR A 63 15.66 1.15 6.94
C TYR A 63 14.21 1.41 6.55
N THR A 64 13.66 0.50 5.77
CA THR A 64 12.23 0.47 5.41
C THR A 64 11.57 -0.70 6.11
N LEU A 65 10.45 -0.46 6.78
CA LEU A 65 9.71 -1.49 7.51
C LEU A 65 8.43 -1.85 6.78
N PHE A 66 8.15 -3.14 6.62
CA PHE A 66 6.83 -3.58 6.18
C PHE A 66 5.77 -3.18 7.22
N TRP A 67 4.77 -2.38 6.81
CA TRP A 67 3.72 -1.92 7.71
C TRP A 67 2.45 -2.74 7.56
N THR A 68 1.90 -2.80 6.36
CA THR A 68 0.65 -3.51 6.08
C THR A 68 0.52 -3.78 4.59
N ALA A 69 -0.30 -4.77 4.23
CA ALA A 69 -0.72 -4.99 2.86
C ALA A 69 -2.15 -5.54 2.84
N TYR A 70 -2.93 -5.12 1.85
CA TYR A 70 -4.35 -5.48 1.77
C TYR A 70 -4.92 -5.29 0.36
N PRO A 71 -5.98 -6.05 0.02
CA PRO A 71 -6.70 -5.85 -1.22
C PRO A 71 -7.52 -4.55 -1.21
N VAL A 72 -7.56 -3.86 -2.35
CA VAL A 72 -8.26 -2.60 -2.58
C VAL A 72 -9.33 -2.79 -3.65
N THR A 73 -10.42 -3.46 -3.28
CA THR A 73 -11.52 -3.79 -4.19
C THR A 73 -12.53 -2.65 -4.35
N ARG A 74 -12.67 -1.80 -3.33
CA ARG A 74 -13.68 -0.72 -3.33
C ARG A 74 -13.29 0.42 -4.28
N GLY A 75 -14.17 0.76 -5.22
CA GLY A 75 -13.92 1.81 -6.21
C GLY A 75 -13.59 3.19 -5.62
N HIS A 76 -14.24 3.57 -4.53
CA HIS A 76 -13.90 4.84 -3.85
C HIS A 76 -12.47 4.85 -3.29
N SER A 77 -11.97 3.70 -2.81
CA SER A 77 -10.61 3.56 -2.30
C SER A 77 -9.59 3.63 -3.42
N LYS A 78 -9.85 2.95 -4.55
CA LYS A 78 -9.01 3.03 -5.75
C LYS A 78 -8.90 4.46 -6.26
N ARG A 79 -10.04 5.17 -6.40
CA ARG A 79 -10.06 6.58 -6.82
C ARG A 79 -9.26 7.47 -5.88
N LYS A 80 -9.30 7.22 -4.57
CA LYS A 80 -8.50 7.97 -3.61
C LYS A 80 -7.00 7.72 -3.81
N LEU A 81 -6.58 6.45 -3.96
CA LEU A 81 -5.18 6.10 -4.22
C LEU A 81 -4.68 6.71 -5.53
N GLN A 82 -5.50 6.65 -6.58
CA GLN A 82 -5.19 7.24 -7.88
C GLN A 82 -4.93 8.75 -7.76
N LYS A 83 -5.81 9.48 -7.06
CA LYS A 83 -5.60 10.91 -6.81
C LYS A 83 -4.34 11.20 -6.01
N GLU A 84 -4.06 10.41 -4.95
CA GLU A 84 -2.84 10.57 -4.17
C GLU A 84 -1.57 10.37 -5.03
N TYR A 85 -1.60 9.38 -5.93
CA TYR A 85 -0.52 9.10 -6.87
C TYR A 85 -0.33 10.23 -7.90
N GLU A 86 -1.42 10.70 -8.50
CA GLU A 86 -1.39 11.82 -9.45
C GLU A 86 -0.84 13.10 -8.81
N SER A 87 -1.32 13.48 -7.61
CA SER A 87 -0.82 14.65 -6.89
C SER A 87 0.67 14.55 -6.54
N TYR A 88 1.16 13.34 -6.24
CA TYR A 88 2.58 13.11 -6.01
C TYR A 88 3.41 13.32 -7.28
N ASN A 89 2.93 12.83 -8.43
CA ASN A 89 3.60 12.98 -9.72
C ASN A 89 3.57 14.41 -10.25
N SER A 90 2.49 15.16 -10.01
CA SER A 90 2.34 16.57 -10.39
C SER A 90 3.21 17.52 -9.55
N GLY A 91 3.86 17.02 -8.49
CA GLY A 91 4.77 17.82 -7.65
C GLY A 91 4.10 18.62 -6.53
N GLU A 92 2.77 18.51 -6.37
CA GLU A 92 2.00 19.21 -5.32
C GLU A 92 2.23 18.66 -3.90
N SER A 93 2.92 17.52 -3.78
CA SER A 93 3.24 16.88 -2.49
C SER A 93 4.74 16.90 -2.13
N ARG A 94 5.56 17.75 -2.76
CA ARG A 94 6.99 17.91 -2.44
C ARG A 94 7.23 18.91 -1.31
#